data_AF-A0A1F3N3Z8-F1
#
_entry.id   AF-A0A1F3N3Z8-F1
#
_cell.length_a   1.000
_cell.length_b   1.000
_cell.length_c   1.000
_cell.angle_alpha   90.00
_cell.angle_beta   90.00
_cell.angle_gamma   90.00
#
_symmetry.space_group_name_H-M   'P 1'
#
loop_
_entity.id
_entity.type
_entity.pdbx_description
1 polymer ?
#
loop_
_entity_poly.entity_id
_entity_poly.type
_entity_poly.pdbx_seq_one_letter_code
_entity_poly.pdbx_strand_id
1 'polypeptide(L)'
;MPFQKMKSEDELTKDKYDYCLAREGEIYAIYMPVGKATDIKIPNNGYSVNWFNPREGGDLHQGSVNKITGGGFASTGNPPVQDGKDWVCLIRRE
;
A
#
# COMPACT_ATOMS: atom_id res chain seq x y z
N MET A 1 -4.41 13.10 3.76
CA MET A 1 -3.04 12.62 4.03
C MET A 1 -2.16 13.78 4.48
N PRO A 2 -1.30 13.63 5.50
CA PRO A 2 -0.32 14.66 5.86
C PRO A 2 0.92 14.54 4.95
N PHE A 3 0.77 14.85 3.65
CA PHE A 3 1.80 14.65 2.61
C PHE A 3 3.18 15.22 2.99
N GLN A 4 3.22 16.39 3.62
CA GLN A 4 4.47 17.04 4.05
C GLN A 4 5.27 16.26 5.12
N LYS A 5 4.66 15.29 5.79
CA LYS A 5 5.29 14.48 6.84
C LYS A 5 5.65 13.07 6.36
N MET A 6 5.37 12.74 5.11
CA MET A 6 5.69 11.43 4.53
C MET A 6 7.02 11.50 3.79
N LYS A 7 7.77 10.39 3.79
CA LYS A 7 9.07 10.26 3.13
C LYS A 7 9.05 9.06 2.18
N SER A 8 9.93 9.10 1.18
CA SER A 8 10.18 7.92 0.34
C SER A 8 10.83 6.87 1.21
N GLU A 9 10.19 5.72 1.34
CA GLU A 9 10.60 4.59 2.16
C GLU A 9 10.46 3.31 1.33
N ASP A 10 11.03 3.34 0.12
CA ASP A 10 11.02 2.25 -0.87
C ASP A 10 11.68 0.97 -0.31
N GLU A 11 12.52 1.10 0.71
CA GLU A 11 13.15 -0.03 1.40
C GLU A 11 12.18 -0.86 2.26
N LEU A 12 10.97 -0.35 2.53
CA LEU A 12 9.97 -1.07 3.31
C LEU A 12 9.26 -2.15 2.48
N THR A 13 9.24 -2.01 1.16
CA THR A 13 8.63 -2.98 0.25
C THR A 13 9.69 -3.94 -0.31
N LYS A 14 9.28 -5.17 -0.62
CA LYS A 14 10.21 -6.17 -1.22
C LYS A 14 10.38 -5.99 -2.72
N ASP A 15 9.43 -5.34 -3.39
CA ASP A 15 9.51 -5.15 -4.82
C ASP A 15 10.52 -4.05 -5.16
N LYS A 16 11.15 -4.15 -6.33
CA LYS A 16 12.09 -3.12 -6.82
C LYS A 16 11.43 -2.13 -7.76
N TYR A 17 10.18 -2.41 -8.15
CA TYR A 17 9.43 -1.64 -9.11
C TYR A 17 8.20 -0.98 -8.49
N ASP A 18 8.05 -1.05 -7.16
CA ASP A 18 7.08 -0.24 -6.43
C ASP A 18 7.75 0.99 -5.81
N TYR A 19 6.92 1.97 -5.47
CA TYR A 19 7.35 3.21 -4.84
C TYR A 19 6.52 3.41 -3.58
N CYS A 20 7.17 3.47 -2.43
CA CYS A 20 6.53 3.55 -1.13
C CYS A 20 6.74 4.94 -0.53
N LEU A 21 5.65 5.69 -0.39
CA LEU A 21 5.62 6.92 0.37
C LEU A 21 5.00 6.61 1.74
N ALA A 22 5.76 6.76 2.81
CA ALA A 22 5.33 6.35 4.14
C ALA A 22 5.52 7.43 5.19
N ARG A 23 4.65 7.36 6.21
CA ARG A 23 4.94 7.82 7.56
C ARG A 23 4.83 6.60 8.44
N GLU A 24 5.98 6.09 8.85
CA GLU A 24 6.07 4.86 9.63
C GLU A 24 5.14 4.85 10.84
N GLY A 25 4.44 3.73 11.02
CA GLY A 25 3.48 3.52 12.10
C GLY A 25 2.16 4.24 11.94
N GLU A 26 1.90 4.95 10.84
CA GLU A 26 0.64 5.68 10.60
C GLU A 26 0.00 5.41 9.23
N ILE A 27 0.73 5.65 8.14
CA ILE A 27 0.18 5.61 6.78
C ILE A 27 1.26 5.29 5.75
N TYR A 28 0.91 4.47 4.76
CA TYR A 28 1.80 4.04 3.69
C TYR A 28 1.01 4.07 2.37
N ALA A 29 1.55 4.75 1.36
CA ALA A 29 1.02 4.79 0.01
C ALA A 29 2.04 4.15 -0.91
N ILE A 30 1.70 2.99 -1.47
CA ILE A 30 2.58 2.20 -2.31
C ILE A 30 2.05 2.24 -3.74
N TYR A 31 2.76 2.90 -4.63
CA TYR A 31 2.45 2.93 -6.05
C TYR A 31 3.11 1.74 -6.75
N MET A 32 2.31 0.96 -7.47
CA MET A 32 2.72 -0.28 -8.13
C MET A 32 2.33 -0.24 -9.60
N PRO A 33 3.26 -0.03 -10.54
CA PRO A 33 2.98 0.08 -11.98
C PRO A 33 2.33 -1.16 -12.61
N VAL A 34 2.56 -2.35 -12.03
CA VAL A 34 2.08 -3.64 -12.57
C VAL A 34 0.86 -4.18 -11.81
N GLY A 35 0.41 -3.50 -10.74
CA GLY A 35 -0.84 -3.88 -10.04
C GLY A 35 -0.81 -5.27 -9.43
N LYS A 36 0.29 -5.65 -8.79
CA LYS A 36 0.49 -6.96 -8.14
C LYS A 36 0.68 -6.79 -6.64
N ALA A 37 0.42 -7.84 -5.88
CA ALA A 37 0.72 -7.84 -4.45
C ALA A 37 2.21 -7.62 -4.18
N THR A 38 2.52 -6.87 -3.12
CA THR A 38 3.87 -6.73 -2.55
C THR A 38 3.84 -7.06 -1.07
N ASP A 39 5.00 -7.32 -0.48
CA ASP A 39 5.15 -7.42 0.97
C ASP A 39 5.75 -6.13 1.49
N ILE A 40 5.14 -5.55 2.52
CA ILE A 40 5.64 -4.37 3.21
C ILE A 40 6.01 -4.70 4.66
N LYS A 41 7.13 -4.15 5.13
CA LYS A 41 7.55 -4.24 6.53
C LYS A 41 6.97 -3.08 7.34
N ILE A 42 6.08 -3.37 8.29
CA ILE A 42 5.43 -2.35 9.12
C ILE A 42 5.43 -2.72 10.63
N PRO A 43 5.42 -1.74 11.55
CA PRO A 43 5.40 -1.98 12.99
C PRO A 43 4.17 -2.77 13.45
N ASN A 44 4.27 -3.46 14.58
CA ASN A 44 3.21 -4.32 15.13
C ASN A 44 1.95 -3.53 15.58
N ASN A 45 1.08 -3.22 14.63
CA ASN A 45 -0.25 -2.62 14.83
C ASN A 45 -1.25 -3.22 13.82
N GLY A 46 -2.53 -2.92 14.00
CA GLY A 46 -3.56 -3.17 12.99
C GLY A 46 -3.58 -2.07 11.93
N TYR A 47 -3.68 -2.46 10.66
CA TYR A 47 -3.79 -1.54 9.54
C TYR A 47 -4.93 -1.95 8.60
N SER A 48 -5.63 -0.96 8.07
CA SER A 48 -6.56 -1.10 6.95
C SER A 48 -5.79 -1.02 5.63
N VAL A 49 -6.22 -1.80 4.64
CA VAL A 49 -5.66 -1.84 3.29
C VAL A 49 -6.76 -1.48 2.29
N ASN A 50 -6.49 -0.50 1.45
CA ASN A 50 -7.38 -0.08 0.38
C ASN A 50 -6.58 0.18 -0.89
N TRP A 51 -7.27 0.19 -2.02
CA TRP A 51 -6.67 0.36 -3.34
C TRP A 51 -7.26 1.57 -4.05
N PHE A 52 -6.42 2.34 -4.72
CA PHE A 52 -6.81 3.49 -5.50
C PHE A 52 -6.36 3.29 -6.95
N ASN A 53 -7.27 3.57 -7.89
CA ASN A 53 -6.99 3.53 -9.31
C ASN A 53 -6.52 4.92 -9.78
N PRO A 54 -5.21 5.16 -9.96
CA PRO A 54 -4.71 6.46 -10.41
C PRO A 54 -5.14 6.83 -11.85
N ARG A 55 -5.57 5.86 -12.67
CA ARG A 55 -6.00 6.10 -14.06
C ARG A 55 -7.38 6.72 -14.14
N GLU A 56 -8.29 6.26 -13.29
CA GLU A 56 -9.69 6.71 -13.26
C GLU A 56 -9.93 7.74 -12.15
N GLY A 57 -9.07 7.76 -11.12
CA GLY A 57 -9.29 8.51 -9.91
C GLY A 57 -10.46 7.95 -9.09
N GLY A 58 -11.05 8.79 -8.22
CA GLY A 58 -12.24 8.44 -7.46
C GLY A 58 -11.97 7.89 -6.06
N ASP A 59 -12.80 6.93 -5.65
CA ASP A 59 -12.82 6.41 -4.29
C ASP A 59 -11.79 5.29 -4.06
N LEU A 60 -11.63 4.93 -2.79
CA LEU A 60 -10.86 3.77 -2.38
C LEU A 60 -11.67 2.48 -2.53
N HIS A 61 -11.05 1.46 -3.09
CA HIS A 61 -11.63 0.15 -3.33
C HIS A 61 -11.01 -0.91 -2.41
N GLN A 62 -11.78 -1.95 -2.10
CA GLN A 62 -11.28 -3.11 -1.37
C GLN A 62 -10.57 -4.06 -2.34
N GLY A 63 -9.38 -4.52 -1.95
CA GLY A 63 -8.65 -5.56 -2.66
C GLY A 63 -8.95 -6.95 -2.09
N SER A 64 -8.06 -7.90 -2.37
CA SER A 64 -8.19 -9.26 -1.82
C SER A 64 -8.00 -9.32 -0.30
N VAL A 65 -7.34 -8.31 0.27
CA VAL A 65 -7.24 -8.10 1.72
C VAL A 65 -7.65 -6.66 2.03
N ASN A 66 -8.32 -6.47 3.16
CA ASN A 66 -8.78 -5.16 3.65
C ASN A 66 -8.17 -4.80 5.02
N LYS A 67 -7.52 -5.75 5.69
CA LYS A 67 -6.82 -5.57 6.95
C LYS A 67 -5.57 -6.42 7.01
N ILE A 68 -4.52 -5.87 7.61
CA ILE A 68 -3.26 -6.57 7.86
C ILE A 68 -2.76 -6.22 9.26
N THR A 69 -2.05 -7.18 9.87
CA THR A 69 -1.35 -6.97 11.14
C THR A 69 0.14 -6.82 10.84
N GLY A 70 0.76 -5.78 11.39
CA GLY A 70 2.19 -5.58 11.28
C GLY A 70 2.99 -6.47 12.23
N GLY A 71 4.24 -6.07 12.50
CA GLY A 71 5.18 -6.83 13.33
C GLY A 71 6.16 -7.68 12.52
N GLY A 72 6.29 -7.36 11.23
CA GLY A 72 7.10 -8.08 10.27
C GLY A 72 6.71 -7.66 8.86
N PHE A 73 6.94 -8.56 7.90
CA PHE A 73 6.40 -8.39 6.55
C PHE A 73 4.93 -8.80 6.53
N ALA A 74 4.10 -7.92 5.98
CA ALA A 74 2.69 -8.17 5.71
C ALA A 74 2.44 -7.99 4.20
N SER A 75 1.65 -8.89 3.62
CA SER A 75 1.28 -8.76 2.20
C SER A 75 0.19 -7.72 2.03
N THR A 76 0.31 -6.87 1.02
CA THR A 76 -0.72 -5.91 0.63
C THR A 76 -1.96 -6.56 0.01
N GLY A 77 -1.88 -7.87 -0.29
CA GLY A 77 -2.84 -8.56 -1.15
C GLY A 77 -2.85 -7.99 -2.57
N ASN A 78 -3.84 -8.40 -3.36
CA ASN A 78 -4.01 -7.97 -4.74
C ASN A 78 -5.00 -6.81 -4.85
N PRO A 79 -4.85 -5.94 -5.87
CA PRO A 79 -5.84 -4.93 -6.19
C PRO A 79 -7.20 -5.56 -6.60
N PRO A 80 -8.27 -4.75 -6.66
CA PRO A 80 -9.60 -5.22 -7.05
C PRO A 80 -9.61 -5.87 -8.44
N VAL A 81 -8.75 -5.40 -9.34
CA VAL A 81 -8.59 -5.93 -10.70
C VAL A 81 -7.10 -6.14 -10.99
N GLN A 82 -6.75 -7.36 -11.41
CA GLN A 82 -5.40 -7.74 -11.83
C GLN A 82 -5.27 -7.66 -13.35
N ASP A 83 -5.33 -6.45 -13.90
CA ASP A 83 -5.20 -6.20 -15.35
C ASP A 83 -3.76 -5.88 -15.79
N GLY A 84 -2.79 -6.05 -14.89
CA GLY A 84 -1.37 -5.76 -15.14
C GLY A 84 -1.06 -4.26 -15.24
N LYS A 85 -1.96 -3.40 -14.78
CA LYS A 85 -1.80 -1.95 -14.81
C LYS A 85 -1.57 -1.37 -13.43
N ASP A 86 -1.30 -0.07 -13.38
CA ASP A 86 -0.90 0.65 -12.19
C ASP A 86 -1.98 0.77 -11.11
N TRP A 87 -1.60 0.55 -9.86
CA TRP A 87 -2.48 0.71 -8.71
C TRP A 87 -1.72 1.34 -7.55
N VAL A 88 -2.44 2.08 -6.71
CA VAL A 88 -1.89 2.58 -5.43
C VAL A 88 -2.52 1.80 -4.30
N CYS A 89 -1.70 1.09 -3.53
CA CYS A 89 -2.12 0.50 -2.27
C CYS A 89 -1.98 1.53 -1.14
N LEU A 90 -3.07 1.82 -0.46
CA LEU A 90 -3.12 2.69 0.70
C LEU A 90 -3.31 1.87 1.96
N ILE A 91 -2.30 1.89 2.82
CA ILE A 91 -2.31 1.25 4.13
C ILE A 91 -2.39 2.33 5.19
N ARG A 92 -3.33 2.21 6.10
CA ARG A 92 -3.52 3.18 7.19
C ARG A 92 -3.75 2.47 8.50
N ARG A 93 -3.06 2.92 9.55
CA ARG A 93 -3.26 2.41 10.90
C ARG A 93 -4.72 2.60 11.32
N GLU A 94 -5.27 1.57 11.94
CA GLU A 94 -6.58 1.65 12.61
C GLU A 94 -6.52 2.54 13.85
#